data_AF-A0A1V0N508-F1
#
_entry.id   AF-A0A1V0N508-F1
#
_cell.length_a   1.000
_cell.length_b   1.000
_cell.length_c   1.000
_cell.angle_alpha   90.00
_cell.angle_beta   90.00
_cell.angle_gamma   90.00
#
_symmetry.space_group_name_H-M   'P 1'
#
loop_
_entity.id
_entity.type
_entity.pdbx_description
1 polymer ?
#
loop_
_entity_poly.entity_id
_entity_poly.type
_entity_poly.pdbx_seq_one_letter_code
_entity_poly.pdbx_strand_id
1 'polypeptide(L)'
;MSGNSYYNENSRERLNSISRLLLLISIGFFIAASLINTIYTLTTHHSGLFKVGDIIVIIFDIFYAAIILSIYSSGKFDITDRFIFMSLILFSLIFISELLLSISIGSTIIPAILGFVSLAFGYLYYFFKDDELISRIMIIIAAMLAYIGLIGYPLAPYIFVFGTSYLNSALWAQAFIVMEILLILGFIFKPSAMISDFLTSSAKPLAIFIFGIGLIITGASMVSYNVVALPAALGDSISGVLIIAGILALITGILFVIQSIMKFYDSVIKPRIHFMR
;
A
#
# COMPACT_ATOMS: atom_id res chain seq x y z
N MET A 1 -37.87 -11.95 -11.89
CA MET A 1 -36.67 -12.79 -11.65
C MET A 1 -36.19 -12.51 -10.23
N SER A 2 -36.34 -13.48 -9.32
CA SER A 2 -35.84 -13.41 -7.94
C SER A 2 -34.33 -13.14 -7.97
N GLY A 3 -33.78 -12.16 -7.26
CA GLY A 3 -34.06 -11.76 -5.89
C GLY A 3 -32.88 -12.09 -4.96
N ASN A 4 -31.91 -12.88 -5.43
CA ASN A 4 -30.64 -13.17 -4.75
C ASN A 4 -29.48 -13.05 -5.74
N SER A 5 -29.24 -11.83 -6.26
CA SER A 5 -27.97 -11.57 -6.93
C SER A 5 -26.90 -11.38 -5.86
N TYR A 6 -25.93 -12.29 -5.80
CA TYR A 6 -24.71 -12.10 -5.00
C TYR A 6 -23.96 -10.80 -5.38
N TYR A 7 -24.28 -10.20 -6.53
CA TYR A 7 -23.74 -8.94 -7.03
C TYR A 7 -24.60 -7.70 -6.67
N ASN A 8 -25.59 -7.81 -5.79
CA ASN A 8 -26.38 -6.69 -5.26
C ASN A 8 -25.46 -5.59 -4.65
N GLU A 9 -25.80 -4.31 -4.89
CA GLU A 9 -25.15 -3.13 -4.28
C GLU A 9 -25.03 -3.25 -2.75
N ASN A 10 -26.09 -3.71 -2.06
CA ASN A 10 -26.07 -3.92 -0.60
C ASN A 10 -25.00 -4.93 -0.15
N SER A 11 -24.79 -6.02 -0.91
CA SER A 11 -23.78 -7.03 -0.58
C SER A 11 -22.37 -6.46 -0.73
N ARG A 12 -22.16 -5.61 -1.74
CA ARG A 12 -20.88 -4.94 -1.99
C ARG A 12 -20.56 -3.88 -0.94
N GLU A 13 -21.54 -3.08 -0.56
CA GLU A 13 -21.36 -2.07 0.49
C GLU A 13 -21.00 -2.72 1.81
N ARG A 14 -21.66 -3.82 2.17
CA ARG A 14 -21.33 -4.62 3.35
C ARG A 14 -19.91 -5.19 3.27
N LEU A 15 -19.56 -5.84 2.16
CA LEU A 15 -18.23 -6.43 1.98
C LEU A 15 -17.13 -5.35 2.03
N ASN A 16 -17.34 -4.22 1.37
CA ASN A 16 -16.44 -3.06 1.41
C ASN A 16 -16.29 -2.51 2.83
N SER A 17 -17.39 -2.31 3.55
CA SER A 17 -17.39 -1.82 4.93
C SER A 17 -16.60 -2.74 5.87
N ILE A 18 -16.84 -4.06 5.78
CA ILE A 18 -16.12 -5.07 6.58
C ILE A 18 -14.64 -5.10 6.21
N SER A 19 -14.30 -5.17 4.92
CA SER A 19 -12.90 -5.21 4.46
C SER A 19 -12.11 -4.03 5.01
N ARG A 20 -12.71 -2.85 4.95
CA ARG A 20 -12.09 -1.63 5.43
C ARG A 20 -11.96 -1.58 6.95
N LEU A 21 -12.98 -2.02 7.69
CA LEU A 21 -12.90 -2.11 9.14
C LEU A 21 -11.76 -3.06 9.55
N LEU A 22 -11.67 -4.23 8.93
CA LEU A 22 -10.61 -5.20 9.17
C LEU A 22 -9.23 -4.63 8.80
N LEU A 23 -9.11 -3.89 7.70
CA LEU A 23 -7.89 -3.19 7.33
C LEU A 23 -7.47 -2.20 8.42
N LEU A 24 -8.39 -1.37 8.92
CA LEU A 24 -8.12 -0.39 9.97
C LEU A 24 -7.69 -1.06 11.27
N ILE A 25 -8.35 -2.15 11.66
CA ILE A 25 -7.98 -2.92 12.86
C ILE A 25 -6.60 -3.56 12.67
N SER A 26 -6.32 -4.15 11.50
CA SER A 26 -5.01 -4.74 11.17
C SER A 26 -3.89 -3.70 11.27
N ILE A 27 -4.09 -2.51 10.70
CA ILE A 27 -3.14 -1.38 10.80
C ILE A 27 -3.00 -0.91 12.24
N GLY A 28 -4.09 -0.83 13.00
CA GLY A 28 -4.05 -0.46 14.42
C GLY A 28 -3.16 -1.40 15.24
N PHE A 29 -3.29 -2.70 15.05
CA PHE A 29 -2.41 -3.68 15.69
C PHE A 29 -0.96 -3.58 15.18
N PHE A 30 -0.78 -3.37 13.89
CA PHE A 30 0.55 -3.15 13.31
C PHE A 30 1.26 -1.94 13.96
N ILE A 31 0.58 -0.80 14.07
CA ILE A 31 1.12 0.42 14.70
C ILE A 31 1.41 0.16 16.18
N ALA A 32 0.54 -0.57 16.87
CA ALA A 32 0.78 -0.94 18.26
C ALA A 32 2.06 -1.78 18.41
N ALA A 33 2.28 -2.77 17.53
CA ALA A 33 3.51 -3.57 17.51
C ALA A 33 4.75 -2.70 17.23
N SER A 34 4.65 -1.79 16.26
CA SER A 34 5.70 -0.82 15.92
C SER A 34 6.09 0.10 17.10
N LEU A 35 5.09 0.61 17.82
CA LEU A 35 5.30 1.44 19.01
C LEU A 35 5.98 0.65 20.14
N ILE A 36 5.50 -0.57 20.43
CA ILE A 36 6.10 -1.44 21.45
C ILE A 36 7.56 -1.72 21.11
N ASN A 37 7.84 -2.09 19.84
CA ASN A 37 9.19 -2.35 19.37
C ASN A 37 10.11 -1.13 19.49
N THR A 38 9.62 0.05 19.10
CA THR A 38 10.41 1.28 19.19
C THR A 38 10.76 1.65 20.63
N ILE A 39 9.83 1.44 21.58
CA ILE A 39 10.11 1.64 23.01
C ILE A 39 11.27 0.74 23.46
N TYR A 40 11.25 -0.55 23.10
CA TYR A 40 12.36 -1.46 23.41
C TYR A 40 13.68 -0.96 22.81
N THR A 41 13.68 -0.60 21.53
CA THR A 41 14.88 -0.09 20.85
C THR A 41 15.43 1.20 21.46
N LEU A 42 14.57 2.12 21.91
CA LEU A 42 15.04 3.35 22.55
C LEU A 42 15.80 3.05 23.85
N THR A 43 15.49 1.94 24.52
CA THR A 43 16.17 1.50 25.74
C THR A 43 17.46 0.71 25.51
N THR A 44 17.69 0.19 24.30
CA THR A 44 18.92 -0.57 23.98
C THR A 44 20.09 0.35 23.61
N HIS A 45 21.30 -0.24 23.56
CA HIS A 45 22.57 0.44 23.26
C HIS A 45 22.78 0.68 21.74
N HIS A 46 21.82 1.33 21.08
CA HIS A 46 22.00 1.84 19.71
C HIS A 46 22.49 3.30 19.70
N SER A 47 23.07 3.71 18.56
CA SER A 47 23.53 5.09 18.35
C SER A 47 22.35 6.07 18.35
N GLY A 48 22.62 7.34 18.70
CA GLY A 48 21.59 8.38 18.68
C GLY A 48 20.95 8.57 17.30
N LEU A 49 21.75 8.46 16.23
CA LEU A 49 21.27 8.56 14.85
C LEU A 49 20.27 7.46 14.50
N PHE A 50 20.55 6.23 14.94
CA PHE A 50 19.68 5.08 14.73
C PHE A 50 18.31 5.29 15.41
N LYS A 51 18.32 5.75 16.67
CA LYS A 51 17.09 6.06 17.43
C LYS A 51 16.25 7.17 16.78
N VAL A 52 16.89 8.19 16.20
CA VAL A 52 16.18 9.24 15.46
C VAL A 52 15.51 8.66 14.21
N GLY A 53 16.20 7.78 13.47
CA GLY A 53 15.62 7.03 12.36
C GLY A 53 14.35 6.29 12.79
N ASP A 54 14.42 5.50 13.86
CA ASP A 54 13.28 4.73 14.37
C ASP A 54 12.07 5.61 14.76
N ILE A 55 12.31 6.77 15.37
CA ILE A 55 11.24 7.73 15.69
C ILE A 55 10.55 8.24 14.42
N ILE A 56 11.31 8.49 13.34
CA ILE A 56 10.72 8.91 12.05
C ILE A 56 9.86 7.80 11.46
N VAL A 57 10.18 6.52 11.70
CA VAL A 57 9.32 5.41 11.26
C VAL A 57 7.97 5.42 11.99
N ILE A 58 7.92 5.75 13.29
CA ILE A 58 6.63 5.92 13.99
C ILE A 58 5.80 7.03 13.32
N ILE A 59 6.43 8.16 12.98
CA ILE A 59 5.73 9.27 12.33
C ILE A 59 5.21 8.79 10.97
N PHE A 60 6.01 8.05 10.21
CA PHE A 60 5.59 7.41 8.97
C PHE A 60 4.35 6.52 9.18
N ASP A 61 4.33 5.66 10.20
CA ASP A 61 3.23 4.75 10.49
C ASP A 61 1.92 5.51 10.81
N ILE A 62 2.02 6.61 11.55
CA ILE A 62 0.87 7.49 11.84
C ILE A 62 0.35 8.14 10.55
N PHE A 63 1.25 8.65 9.70
CA PHE A 63 0.87 9.22 8.40
C PHE A 63 0.26 8.16 7.46
N TYR A 64 0.78 6.94 7.48
CA TYR A 64 0.26 5.81 6.71
C TYR A 64 -1.18 5.48 7.12
N ALA A 65 -1.45 5.39 8.42
CA ALA A 65 -2.82 5.23 8.93
C ALA A 65 -3.73 6.39 8.52
N ALA A 66 -3.25 7.64 8.57
CA ALA A 66 -4.03 8.79 8.14
C ALA A 66 -4.39 8.74 6.64
N ILE A 67 -3.47 8.32 5.78
CA ILE A 67 -3.72 8.12 4.35
C ILE A 67 -4.79 7.04 4.15
N ILE A 68 -4.66 5.91 4.85
CA ILE A 68 -5.64 4.81 4.73
C ILE A 68 -7.02 5.22 5.24
N LEU A 69 -7.09 5.97 6.34
CA LEU A 69 -8.33 6.56 6.85
C LEU A 69 -8.94 7.57 5.85
N SER A 70 -8.11 8.34 5.14
CA SER A 70 -8.59 9.23 4.08
C SER A 70 -9.17 8.44 2.90
N ILE A 71 -8.53 7.33 2.49
CA ILE A 71 -9.06 6.45 1.45
C ILE A 71 -10.37 5.80 1.91
N TYR A 72 -10.41 5.36 3.17
CA TYR A 72 -11.61 4.79 3.79
C TYR A 72 -12.79 5.76 3.74
N SER A 73 -12.61 6.97 4.26
CA SER A 73 -13.66 7.99 4.33
C SER A 73 -14.13 8.46 2.96
N SER A 74 -13.23 8.55 1.96
CA SER A 74 -13.58 8.96 0.60
C SER A 74 -14.52 8.00 -0.14
N GLY A 75 -14.63 6.74 0.31
CA GLY A 75 -15.47 5.76 -0.37
C GLY A 75 -14.90 5.21 -1.67
N LYS A 76 -13.86 5.83 -2.26
CA LYS A 76 -13.32 5.50 -3.59
C LYS A 76 -11.80 5.49 -3.57
N PHE A 77 -11.17 4.46 -4.17
CA PHE A 77 -9.73 4.49 -4.44
C PHE A 77 -9.46 5.45 -5.60
N ASP A 78 -9.12 6.69 -5.31
CA ASP A 78 -8.93 7.74 -6.31
C ASP A 78 -7.61 8.48 -6.06
N ILE A 79 -6.89 8.76 -7.14
CA ILE A 79 -5.62 9.46 -7.08
C ILE A 79 -5.92 10.94 -7.19
N THR A 80 -6.16 11.54 -6.03
CA THR A 80 -6.35 12.99 -5.91
C THR A 80 -5.02 13.68 -5.70
N ASP A 81 -4.94 14.97 -5.99
CA ASP A 81 -3.77 15.79 -5.65
C ASP A 81 -3.40 15.69 -4.17
N ARG A 82 -4.43 15.63 -3.31
CA ARG A 82 -4.27 15.47 -1.87
C ARG A 82 -3.63 14.13 -1.52
N PHE A 83 -4.07 13.06 -2.19
CA PHE A 83 -3.49 11.74 -2.01
C PHE A 83 -2.02 11.71 -2.41
N ILE A 84 -1.69 12.24 -3.60
CA ILE A 84 -0.31 12.33 -4.08
C ILE A 84 0.54 13.13 -3.07
N PHE A 85 0.04 14.28 -2.61
CA PHE A 85 0.74 15.11 -1.63
C PHE A 85 1.04 14.34 -0.34
N MET A 86 0.03 13.67 0.22
CA MET A 86 0.20 12.87 1.43
C MET A 86 1.17 11.71 1.21
N SER A 87 1.14 11.05 0.04
CA SER A 87 2.10 10.01 -0.33
C SER A 87 3.54 10.55 -0.42
N LEU A 88 3.74 11.76 -0.95
CA LEU A 88 5.08 12.38 -0.97
C LEU A 88 5.60 12.66 0.44
N ILE A 89 4.75 13.14 1.36
CA ILE A 89 5.13 13.29 2.77
C ILE A 89 5.50 11.94 3.37
N LEU A 90 4.65 10.93 3.16
CA LEU A 90 4.88 9.57 3.66
C LEU A 90 6.23 9.01 3.17
N PHE A 91 6.48 9.06 1.86
CA PHE A 91 7.75 8.58 1.28
C PHE A 91 8.94 9.45 1.71
N SER A 92 8.75 10.75 1.98
CA SER A 92 9.81 11.59 2.55
C SER A 92 10.23 11.09 3.92
N LEU A 93 9.27 10.78 4.79
CA LEU A 93 9.55 10.24 6.12
C LEU A 93 10.30 8.91 6.02
N ILE A 94 9.84 8.00 5.16
CA ILE A 94 10.48 6.69 5.04
C ILE A 94 11.92 6.78 4.50
N PHE A 95 12.16 7.63 3.49
CA PHE A 95 13.51 7.77 2.89
C PHE A 95 14.47 8.60 3.74
N ILE A 96 13.96 9.51 4.58
CA ILE A 96 14.79 10.15 5.62
C ILE A 96 15.17 9.11 6.68
N SER A 97 14.21 8.32 7.16
CA SER A 97 14.48 7.25 8.13
C SER A 97 15.50 6.24 7.59
N GLU A 98 15.30 5.79 6.35
CA GLU A 98 16.24 4.98 5.57
C GLU A 98 17.66 5.54 5.63
N LEU A 99 17.83 6.81 5.24
CA LEU A 99 19.15 7.44 5.17
C LEU A 99 19.84 7.42 6.53
N LEU A 100 19.12 7.78 7.59
CA LEU A 100 19.66 7.82 8.95
C LEU A 100 20.03 6.43 9.46
N LEU A 101 19.13 5.46 9.27
CA LEU A 101 19.37 4.08 9.69
C LEU A 101 20.54 3.47 8.91
N SER A 102 20.57 3.66 7.60
CA SER A 102 21.64 3.11 6.75
C SER A 102 23.01 3.70 7.06
N ILE A 103 23.10 5.02 7.32
CA ILE A 103 24.34 5.65 7.81
C ILE A 103 24.74 5.07 9.18
N SER A 104 23.79 4.87 10.09
CA SER A 104 24.08 4.44 11.46
C SER A 104 24.59 3.01 11.57
N ILE A 105 24.22 2.13 10.63
CA ILE A 105 24.66 0.73 10.58
C ILE A 105 25.77 0.49 9.54
N GLY A 106 26.18 1.53 8.79
CA GLY A 106 27.18 1.43 7.72
C GLY A 106 26.72 0.62 6.51
N SER A 107 25.40 0.55 6.23
CA SER A 107 24.85 -0.10 5.04
C SER A 107 24.86 0.84 3.84
N THR A 108 24.45 0.32 2.67
CA THR A 108 24.34 1.12 1.45
C THR A 108 23.22 2.15 1.54
N ILE A 109 23.51 3.39 1.16
CA ILE A 109 22.54 4.50 1.09
C ILE A 109 21.82 4.59 -0.26
N ILE A 110 22.13 3.71 -1.22
CA ILE A 110 21.52 3.69 -2.56
C ILE A 110 19.98 3.65 -2.51
N PRO A 111 19.33 2.85 -1.64
CA PRO A 111 17.86 2.84 -1.53
C PRO A 111 17.29 4.22 -1.17
N ALA A 112 17.94 4.92 -0.23
CA ALA A 112 17.57 6.29 0.16
C ALA A 112 17.66 7.27 -1.01
N ILE A 113 18.77 7.20 -1.77
CA ILE A 113 19.02 8.07 -2.92
C ILE A 113 17.93 7.87 -3.98
N LEU A 114 17.62 6.62 -4.32
CA LEU A 114 16.53 6.30 -5.26
C LEU A 114 15.19 6.84 -4.77
N GLY A 115 14.95 6.77 -3.45
CA GLY A 115 13.80 7.36 -2.79
C GLY A 115 13.70 8.89 -2.95
N PHE A 116 14.80 9.61 -2.76
CA PHE A 116 14.84 11.07 -2.98
C PHE A 116 14.66 11.45 -4.45
N VAL A 117 15.21 10.67 -5.39
CA VAL A 117 14.95 10.87 -6.82
C VAL A 117 13.46 10.63 -7.13
N SER A 118 12.85 9.60 -6.54
CA SER A 118 11.40 9.37 -6.60
C SER A 118 10.61 10.60 -6.16
N LEU A 119 10.96 11.20 -5.00
CA LEU A 119 10.30 12.39 -4.48
C LEU A 119 10.44 13.57 -5.43
N ALA A 120 11.60 13.75 -6.07
CA ALA A 120 11.79 14.80 -7.07
C ALA A 120 10.83 14.64 -8.25
N PHE A 121 10.68 13.43 -8.81
CA PHE A 121 9.68 13.14 -9.85
C PHE A 121 8.24 13.36 -9.34
N GLY A 122 7.98 12.98 -8.09
CA GLY A 122 6.72 13.22 -7.42
C GLY A 122 6.38 14.70 -7.26
N TYR A 123 7.38 15.57 -7.04
CA TYR A 123 7.17 17.03 -7.08
C TYR A 123 6.99 17.56 -8.49
N LEU A 124 7.70 17.01 -9.49
CA LEU A 124 7.53 17.36 -10.90
C LEU A 124 6.11 17.14 -11.41
N TYR A 125 5.35 16.21 -10.83
CA TYR A 125 3.90 16.08 -11.05
C TYR A 125 3.16 17.42 -10.93
N TYR A 126 3.44 18.21 -9.89
CA TYR A 126 2.75 19.48 -9.66
C TYR A 126 3.13 20.56 -10.67
N PHE A 127 4.34 20.50 -11.23
CA PHE A 127 4.77 21.42 -12.28
C PHE A 127 4.08 21.12 -13.61
N PHE A 128 3.81 19.85 -13.91
CA PHE A 128 3.16 19.41 -15.14
C PHE A 128 1.67 19.10 -14.95
N LYS A 129 1.06 19.57 -13.86
CA LYS A 129 -0.30 19.19 -13.46
C LYS A 129 -1.36 19.44 -14.54
N ASP A 130 -1.18 20.48 -15.35
CA ASP A 130 -2.10 20.84 -16.43
C ASP A 130 -1.97 19.92 -17.67
N ASP A 131 -0.87 19.18 -17.79
CA ASP A 131 -0.69 18.14 -18.80
C ASP A 131 -0.98 16.77 -18.21
N GLU A 132 -2.16 16.22 -18.50
CA GLU A 132 -2.61 14.94 -17.96
C GLU A 132 -1.67 13.77 -18.31
N LEU A 133 -1.05 13.77 -19.49
CA LEU A 133 -0.18 12.66 -19.89
C LEU A 133 1.16 12.76 -19.16
N ILE A 134 1.81 13.93 -19.21
CA ILE A 134 3.12 14.13 -18.60
C ILE A 134 3.04 13.98 -17.07
N SER A 135 2.02 14.56 -16.43
CA SER A 135 1.82 14.45 -14.97
C SER A 135 1.66 12.99 -14.53
N ARG A 136 0.88 12.16 -15.25
CA ARG A 136 0.76 10.73 -14.97
C ARG A 136 2.08 9.98 -15.17
N ILE A 137 2.85 10.30 -16.22
CA ILE A 137 4.18 9.71 -16.43
C ILE A 137 5.12 10.04 -15.26
N MET A 138 5.14 11.29 -14.79
CA MET A 138 5.95 11.69 -13.62
C MET A 138 5.61 10.84 -12.39
N ILE A 139 4.30 10.61 -12.17
CA ILE A 139 3.79 9.82 -11.07
C ILE A 139 4.15 8.34 -11.18
N ILE A 140 4.13 7.75 -12.37
CA ILE A 140 4.59 6.37 -12.60
C ILE A 140 6.08 6.25 -12.28
N ILE A 141 6.90 7.16 -12.82
CA ILE A 141 8.35 7.14 -12.56
C ILE A 141 8.61 7.29 -11.06
N ALA A 142 7.94 8.23 -10.40
CA ALA A 142 8.03 8.41 -8.96
C ALA A 142 7.67 7.13 -8.20
N ALA A 143 6.52 6.52 -8.51
CA ALA A 143 6.08 5.31 -7.83
C ALA A 143 6.99 4.09 -8.10
N MET A 144 7.52 3.96 -9.32
CA MET A 144 8.49 2.92 -9.66
C MET A 144 9.80 3.08 -8.88
N LEU A 145 10.34 4.30 -8.83
CA LEU A 145 11.55 4.60 -8.08
C LEU A 145 11.32 4.45 -6.57
N ALA A 146 10.15 4.84 -6.07
CA ALA A 146 9.75 4.62 -4.68
C ALA A 146 9.72 3.12 -4.39
N TYR A 147 9.08 2.32 -5.24
CA TYR A 147 9.02 0.88 -5.11
C TYR A 147 10.40 0.22 -5.11
N ILE A 148 11.31 0.64 -6.00
CA ILE A 148 12.68 0.11 -6.04
C ILE A 148 13.46 0.54 -4.80
N GLY A 149 13.38 1.82 -4.41
CA GLY A 149 14.03 2.35 -3.21
C GLY A 149 13.52 1.66 -1.95
N LEU A 150 12.22 1.37 -1.91
CA LEU A 150 11.64 0.53 -0.89
C LEU A 150 12.31 -0.87 -0.93
N ILE A 151 12.26 -1.61 -2.04
CA ILE A 151 12.74 -3.02 -2.08
C ILE A 151 14.23 -3.14 -1.78
N GLY A 152 14.99 -2.12 -2.17
CA GLY A 152 16.40 -2.04 -1.86
C GLY A 152 16.72 -1.90 -0.37
N TYR A 153 15.75 -1.63 0.51
CA TYR A 153 15.95 -1.40 1.94
C TYR A 153 16.07 -2.70 2.74
N PRO A 154 17.26 -3.07 3.25
CA PRO A 154 17.44 -4.26 4.05
C PRO A 154 17.59 -3.85 5.52
N LEU A 155 16.51 -3.61 6.25
CA LEU A 155 16.61 -3.53 7.72
C LEU A 155 16.67 -4.94 8.31
N ALA A 156 17.84 -5.57 8.20
CA ALA A 156 18.11 -6.88 8.80
C ALA A 156 17.77 -7.00 10.31
N PRO A 157 17.81 -5.94 11.16
CA PRO A 157 17.39 -6.07 12.56
C PRO A 157 15.89 -5.83 12.81
N TYR A 158 15.11 -5.37 11.81
CA TYR A 158 13.74 -4.89 12.00
C TYR A 158 12.68 -5.52 11.11
N ILE A 159 13.07 -6.51 10.31
CA ILE A 159 12.18 -7.19 9.36
C ILE A 159 10.90 -7.72 10.01
N PHE A 160 10.97 -8.08 11.29
CA PHE A 160 9.86 -8.68 12.04
C PHE A 160 8.71 -7.70 12.29
N VAL A 161 9.04 -6.43 12.58
CA VAL A 161 8.05 -5.40 12.91
C VAL A 161 7.87 -4.45 11.74
N PHE A 162 8.95 -3.90 11.20
CA PHE A 162 8.88 -2.89 10.13
C PHE A 162 8.90 -3.49 8.73
N GLY A 163 9.39 -4.71 8.55
CA GLY A 163 9.35 -5.39 7.25
C GLY A 163 7.93 -5.55 6.70
N THR A 164 6.91 -5.49 7.55
CA THR A 164 5.53 -5.79 7.17
C THR A 164 4.75 -4.53 6.76
N SER A 165 4.94 -3.36 7.41
CA SER A 165 4.48 -2.07 6.83
C SER A 165 5.20 -1.76 5.54
N TYR A 166 6.48 -2.09 5.50
CA TYR A 166 7.33 -1.94 4.35
C TYR A 166 6.83 -2.76 3.14
N LEU A 167 6.61 -4.07 3.32
CA LEU A 167 6.05 -4.94 2.27
C LEU A 167 4.67 -4.44 1.82
N ASN A 168 3.81 -4.05 2.76
CA ASN A 168 2.50 -3.51 2.45
C ASN A 168 2.60 -2.20 1.64
N SER A 169 3.51 -1.30 2.00
CA SER A 169 3.76 -0.04 1.28
C SER A 169 4.30 -0.27 -0.12
N ALA A 170 5.19 -1.26 -0.31
CA ALA A 170 5.69 -1.64 -1.63
C ALA A 170 4.58 -2.24 -2.51
N LEU A 171 3.72 -3.08 -1.97
CA LEU A 171 2.57 -3.67 -2.69
C LEU A 171 1.52 -2.62 -3.06
N TRP A 172 1.34 -1.63 -2.20
CA TRP A 172 0.51 -0.47 -2.49
C TRP A 172 1.08 0.37 -3.63
N ALA A 173 2.40 0.59 -3.66
CA ALA A 173 3.08 1.23 -4.78
C ALA A 173 2.94 0.42 -6.09
N GLN A 174 3.03 -0.91 -6.06
CA GLN A 174 2.78 -1.75 -7.23
C GLN A 174 1.35 -1.59 -7.77
N ALA A 175 0.34 -1.66 -6.90
CA ALA A 175 -1.06 -1.50 -7.30
C ALA A 175 -1.31 -0.13 -7.96
N PHE A 176 -0.68 0.92 -7.42
CA PHE A 176 -0.72 2.27 -7.95
C PHE A 176 -0.07 2.39 -9.34
N ILE A 177 1.13 1.83 -9.51
CA ILE A 177 1.86 1.81 -10.80
C ILE A 177 1.00 1.16 -11.88
N VAL A 178 0.43 -0.02 -11.60
CA VAL A 178 -0.39 -0.74 -12.58
C VAL A 178 -1.65 0.03 -12.95
N MET A 179 -2.28 0.70 -11.97
CA MET A 179 -3.45 1.54 -12.23
C MET A 179 -3.11 2.68 -13.20
N GLU A 180 -2.04 3.43 -12.92
CA GLU A 180 -1.63 4.57 -13.73
C GLU A 180 -1.17 4.16 -15.14
N ILE A 181 -0.47 3.02 -15.28
CA ILE A 181 -0.12 2.48 -16.60
C ILE A 181 -1.38 2.23 -17.43
N LEU A 182 -2.42 1.61 -16.86
CA LEU A 182 -3.66 1.34 -17.58
C LEU A 182 -4.41 2.63 -17.95
N LEU A 183 -4.39 3.65 -17.10
CA LEU A 183 -5.00 4.95 -17.39
C LEU A 183 -4.26 5.69 -18.52
N ILE A 184 -2.93 5.66 -18.54
CA ILE A 184 -2.14 6.22 -19.65
C ILE A 184 -2.40 5.45 -20.94
N LEU A 185 -2.43 4.12 -20.90
CA LEU A 185 -2.75 3.34 -22.09
C LEU A 185 -4.16 3.70 -22.60
N GLY A 186 -5.13 3.91 -21.71
CA GLY A 186 -6.44 4.44 -22.07
C GLY A 186 -6.36 5.77 -22.84
N PHE A 187 -5.51 6.69 -22.38
CA PHE A 187 -5.26 7.96 -23.08
C PHE A 187 -4.64 7.77 -24.47
N ILE A 188 -3.61 6.92 -24.60
CA ILE A 188 -2.92 6.64 -25.88
C ILE A 188 -3.88 6.00 -26.88
N PHE A 189 -4.74 5.08 -26.43
CA PHE A 189 -5.73 4.40 -27.27
C PHE A 189 -7.05 5.17 -27.42
N LYS A 190 -7.14 6.45 -27.03
CA LYS A 190 -8.34 7.30 -27.21
C LYS A 190 -9.02 7.21 -28.59
N PRO A 191 -8.29 7.15 -29.73
CA PRO A 191 -8.91 6.98 -31.04
C PRO A 191 -9.71 5.67 -31.19
N SER A 192 -9.40 4.65 -30.38
CA SER A 192 -10.15 3.41 -30.26
C SER A 192 -11.01 3.42 -28.99
N ALA A 193 -12.23 3.96 -29.11
CA ALA A 193 -13.16 4.11 -27.99
C ALA A 193 -13.33 2.79 -27.19
N MET A 194 -13.42 1.64 -27.86
CA MET A 194 -13.60 0.34 -27.21
C MET A 194 -12.38 -0.07 -26.34
N ILE A 195 -11.16 0.14 -26.82
CA ILE A 195 -9.93 -0.23 -26.09
C ILE A 195 -9.70 0.76 -24.95
N SER A 196 -9.88 2.06 -25.22
CA SER A 196 -9.82 3.11 -24.21
C SER A 196 -10.80 2.86 -23.05
N ASP A 197 -12.06 2.54 -23.37
CA ASP A 197 -13.08 2.23 -22.38
C ASP A 197 -12.74 0.97 -21.60
N PHE A 198 -12.19 -0.06 -22.25
CA PHE A 198 -11.73 -1.28 -21.57
C PHE A 198 -10.64 -1.01 -20.54
N LEU A 199 -9.58 -0.30 -20.94
CA LEU A 199 -8.43 -0.04 -20.09
C LEU A 199 -8.83 0.82 -18.89
N THR A 200 -9.59 1.89 -19.14
CA THR A 200 -10.06 2.82 -18.11
C THR A 200 -11.00 2.13 -17.11
N SER A 201 -11.93 1.29 -17.59
CA SER A 201 -12.85 0.54 -16.71
C SER A 201 -12.16 -0.58 -15.92
N SER A 202 -11.07 -1.15 -16.44
CA SER A 202 -10.34 -2.26 -15.81
C SER A 202 -9.25 -1.83 -14.84
N ALA A 203 -8.72 -0.59 -14.98
CA ALA A 203 -7.60 -0.08 -14.18
C ALA A 203 -7.82 -0.21 -12.67
N LYS A 204 -8.95 0.32 -12.18
CA LYS A 204 -9.26 0.33 -10.75
C LYS A 204 -9.57 -1.06 -10.17
N PRO A 205 -10.38 -1.92 -10.82
CA PRO A 205 -10.52 -3.31 -10.38
C PRO A 205 -9.19 -4.06 -10.31
N LEU A 206 -8.31 -3.90 -11.30
CA LEU A 206 -7.01 -4.58 -11.30
C LEU A 206 -6.10 -4.09 -10.16
N ALA A 207 -6.07 -2.78 -9.90
CA ALA A 207 -5.30 -2.22 -8.78
C ALA A 207 -5.79 -2.77 -7.42
N ILE A 208 -7.10 -2.86 -7.21
CA ILE A 208 -7.69 -3.45 -6.00
C ILE A 208 -7.31 -4.93 -5.89
N PHE A 209 -7.31 -5.66 -7.01
CA PHE A 209 -6.91 -7.06 -7.04
C PHE A 209 -5.44 -7.24 -6.60
N ILE A 210 -4.51 -6.48 -7.21
CA ILE A 210 -3.08 -6.52 -6.86
C ILE A 210 -2.87 -6.18 -5.39
N PHE A 211 -3.55 -5.14 -4.90
CA PHE A 211 -3.48 -4.76 -3.49
C PHE A 211 -4.01 -5.87 -2.57
N GLY A 212 -5.13 -6.51 -2.94
CA GLY A 212 -5.69 -7.64 -2.20
C GLY A 212 -4.74 -8.84 -2.12
N ILE A 213 -4.10 -9.21 -3.24
CA ILE A 213 -3.06 -10.24 -3.27
C ILE A 213 -1.86 -9.84 -2.39
N GLY A 214 -1.46 -8.57 -2.43
CA GLY A 214 -0.41 -8.05 -1.58
C GLY A 214 -0.72 -8.20 -0.09
N LEU A 215 -1.95 -7.88 0.34
CA LEU A 215 -2.37 -8.08 1.72
C LEU A 215 -2.39 -9.55 2.14
N ILE A 216 -2.76 -10.46 1.25
CA ILE A 216 -2.71 -11.91 1.50
C ILE A 216 -1.25 -12.34 1.73
N ILE A 217 -0.33 -11.95 0.84
CA ILE A 217 1.09 -12.29 0.96
C ILE A 217 1.67 -11.69 2.25
N THR A 218 1.43 -10.41 2.50
CA THR A 218 1.92 -9.73 3.72
C THR A 218 1.39 -10.40 4.98
N GLY A 219 0.07 -10.65 5.04
CA GLY A 219 -0.56 -11.31 6.17
C GLY A 219 -0.04 -12.73 6.40
N ALA A 220 0.13 -13.50 5.33
CA ALA A 220 0.70 -14.84 5.39
C ALA A 220 2.15 -14.82 5.89
N SER A 221 2.99 -13.90 5.38
CA SER A 221 4.37 -13.72 5.84
C SER A 221 4.43 -13.31 7.31
N MET A 222 3.61 -12.32 7.73
CA MET A 222 3.50 -11.90 9.13
C MET A 222 3.21 -13.08 10.05
N VAL A 223 2.21 -13.89 9.70
CA VAL A 223 1.84 -15.07 10.48
C VAL A 223 2.96 -16.10 10.46
N SER A 224 3.50 -16.46 9.29
CA SER A 224 4.49 -17.53 9.17
C SER A 224 5.80 -17.21 9.91
N TYR A 225 6.32 -15.98 9.79
CA TYR A 225 7.57 -15.60 10.46
C TYR A 225 7.43 -15.62 11.98
N ASN A 226 6.30 -15.13 12.51
CA ASN A 226 6.07 -15.05 13.95
C ASN A 226 5.62 -16.40 14.56
N VAL A 227 5.06 -17.31 13.76
CA VAL A 227 4.75 -18.69 14.17
C VAL A 227 6.00 -19.57 14.16
N VAL A 228 6.89 -19.48 13.17
CA VAL A 228 8.11 -20.32 13.13
C VAL A 228 9.08 -19.99 14.27
N ALA A 229 9.07 -18.75 14.78
CA ALA A 229 9.84 -18.34 15.96
C ALA A 229 9.24 -18.80 17.31
N LEU A 230 8.11 -19.54 17.33
CA LEU A 230 7.38 -19.95 18.53
C LEU A 230 8.17 -20.67 19.64
N PRO A 231 9.23 -21.47 19.38
CA PRO A 231 9.99 -22.07 20.48
C PRO A 231 10.71 -21.04 21.36
N ALA A 232 10.93 -19.81 20.86
CA ALA A 232 11.52 -18.69 21.61
C ALA A 232 10.50 -17.58 21.96
N ALA A 233 9.32 -17.56 21.31
CA ALA A 233 8.40 -16.41 21.27
C ALA A 233 7.12 -16.54 22.12
N LEU A 234 6.93 -17.60 22.90
CA LEU A 234 5.79 -17.70 23.84
C LEU A 234 5.76 -16.59 24.92
N GLY A 235 6.78 -15.72 24.98
CA GLY A 235 6.87 -14.58 25.90
C GLY A 235 6.87 -13.18 25.26
N ASP A 236 6.90 -13.03 23.92
CA ASP A 236 7.02 -11.70 23.30
C ASP A 236 5.67 -11.17 22.81
N SER A 237 5.15 -10.18 23.55
CA SER A 237 3.92 -9.45 23.25
C SER A 237 3.83 -8.90 21.83
N ILE A 238 4.96 -8.60 21.17
CA ILE A 238 5.00 -8.07 19.80
C ILE A 238 4.56 -9.15 18.79
N SER A 239 5.08 -10.37 18.93
CA SER A 239 4.80 -11.48 18.01
C SER A 239 3.32 -11.83 17.98
N GLY A 240 2.66 -11.86 19.14
CA GLY A 240 1.21 -12.12 19.24
C GLY A 240 0.36 -11.05 18.54
N VAL A 241 0.73 -9.78 18.72
CA VAL A 241 0.06 -8.65 18.06
C VAL A 241 0.21 -8.72 16.54
N LEU A 242 1.41 -9.06 16.05
CA LEU A 242 1.68 -9.20 14.61
C LEU A 242 0.95 -10.38 13.96
N ILE A 243 0.78 -11.51 14.68
CA ILE A 243 -0.03 -12.65 14.19
C ILE A 243 -1.48 -12.21 14.00
N ILE A 244 -2.06 -11.50 14.98
CA ILE A 244 -3.43 -10.99 14.88
C ILE A 244 -3.55 -10.00 13.71
N ALA A 245 -2.62 -9.05 13.60
CA ALA A 245 -2.56 -8.10 12.49
C ALA A 245 -2.49 -8.83 11.13
N GLY A 246 -1.67 -9.88 11.03
CA GLY A 246 -1.48 -10.68 9.83
C GLY A 246 -2.72 -11.47 9.42
N ILE A 247 -3.44 -12.09 10.37
CA ILE A 247 -4.70 -12.78 10.11
C ILE A 247 -5.75 -11.79 9.58
N LEU A 248 -5.86 -10.61 10.21
CA LEU A 248 -6.79 -9.57 9.77
C LEU A 248 -6.43 -9.05 8.37
N ALA A 249 -5.15 -8.87 8.07
CA ALA A 249 -4.67 -8.48 6.74
C ALA A 249 -5.01 -9.54 5.68
N LEU A 250 -4.84 -10.82 6.02
CA LEU A 250 -5.15 -11.95 5.13
C LEU A 250 -6.64 -11.98 4.78
N ILE A 251 -7.52 -11.90 5.80
CA ILE A 251 -8.97 -11.87 5.58
C ILE A 251 -9.35 -10.64 4.75
N THR A 252 -8.79 -9.48 5.07
CA THR A 252 -9.00 -8.24 4.31
C THR A 252 -8.61 -8.40 2.84
N GLY A 253 -7.45 -9.00 2.56
CA GLY A 253 -6.95 -9.23 1.21
C GLY A 253 -7.87 -10.14 0.40
N ILE A 254 -8.37 -11.23 1.00
CA ILE A 254 -9.37 -12.11 0.37
C ILE A 254 -10.63 -11.32 0.01
N LEU A 255 -11.13 -10.49 0.92
CA LEU A 255 -12.32 -9.68 0.65
C LEU A 255 -12.06 -8.66 -0.46
N PHE A 256 -10.89 -8.02 -0.54
CA PHE A 256 -10.55 -7.14 -1.66
C PHE A 256 -10.45 -7.87 -3.00
N VAL A 257 -9.93 -9.10 -3.03
CA VAL A 257 -9.95 -9.94 -4.25
C VAL A 257 -11.39 -10.25 -4.69
N ILE A 258 -12.27 -10.59 -3.74
CA ILE A 258 -13.69 -10.80 -4.06
C ILE A 258 -14.31 -9.50 -4.58
N GLN A 259 -14.04 -8.36 -3.92
CA GLN A 259 -14.52 -7.05 -4.30
C GLN A 259 -14.05 -6.65 -5.71
N SER A 260 -12.79 -6.91 -6.06
CA SER A 260 -12.24 -6.58 -7.37
C SER A 260 -12.92 -7.37 -8.47
N ILE A 261 -13.20 -8.66 -8.25
CA ILE A 261 -13.92 -9.51 -9.22
C ILE A 261 -15.35 -8.98 -9.42
N MET A 262 -16.06 -8.67 -8.32
CA MET A 262 -17.40 -8.10 -8.40
C MET A 262 -17.40 -6.77 -9.15
N LYS A 263 -16.43 -5.91 -8.86
CA LYS A 263 -16.32 -4.60 -9.50
C LYS A 263 -15.97 -4.71 -10.98
N PHE A 264 -15.06 -5.62 -11.34
CA PHE A 264 -14.73 -5.91 -12.73
C PHE A 264 -15.97 -6.39 -13.50
N TYR A 265 -16.76 -7.31 -12.91
CA TYR A 265 -17.99 -7.77 -13.52
C TYR A 265 -18.96 -6.63 -13.86
N ASP A 266 -19.19 -5.67 -12.95
CA ASP A 266 -20.13 -4.58 -13.21
C ASP A 266 -19.59 -3.48 -14.12
N SER A 267 -18.30 -3.18 -14.03
CA SER A 267 -17.70 -2.09 -14.81
C SER A 267 -17.35 -2.51 -16.24
N VAL A 268 -17.08 -3.80 -16.45
CA VAL A 268 -16.51 -4.33 -17.69
C VAL A 268 -17.46 -5.32 -18.37
N ILE A 269 -18.01 -6.29 -17.63
CA ILE A 269 -18.74 -7.42 -18.20
C ILE A 269 -20.22 -7.08 -18.42
N LYS A 270 -20.93 -6.64 -17.36
CA LYS A 270 -22.38 -6.38 -17.39
C LYS A 270 -22.81 -5.38 -18.47
N PRO A 271 -22.12 -4.23 -18.68
CA PRO A 271 -22.52 -3.27 -19.70
C PRO A 271 -22.43 -3.89 -21.09
N ARG A 272 -21.35 -4.64 -21.37
CA ARG A 272 -21.09 -5.23 -22.69
C ARG A 272 -22.01 -6.40 -23.02
N ILE A 273 -22.45 -7.17 -22.02
CA ILE A 273 -23.50 -8.18 -22.23
C ILE A 273 -24.83 -7.52 -22.61
N HIS A 274 -25.17 -6.35 -22.03
CA HIS A 274 -26.40 -5.63 -22.38
C HIS A 274 -26.34 -4.99 -23.78
N PHE A 275 -25.16 -4.68 -24.30
CA PHE A 275 -25.00 -4.20 -25.69
C PHE A 275 -25.03 -5.33 -26.73
N MET A 276 -24.89 -6.60 -26.33
CA MET A 276 -24.93 -7.77 -27.22
C MET A 276 -26.32 -8.42 -27.31
N ARG A 277 -27.29 -7.98 -26.52
CA ARG A 277 -28.69 -8.44 -26.54
C ARG A 277 -29.58 -7.37 -27.14
#